data_AF-A0A1X7FDN8-F1
#
_entry.id   AF-A0A1X7FDN8-F1
#
_cell.length_a   1.000
_cell.length_b   1.000
_cell.length_c   1.000
_cell.angle_alpha   90.00
_cell.angle_beta   90.00
_cell.angle_gamma   90.00
#
_symmetry.space_group_name_H-M   'P 1'
#
loop_
_entity.id
_entity.type
_entity.pdbx_description
1 polymer ?
#
loop_
_entity_poly.entity_id
_entity_poly.type
_entity_poly.pdbx_seq_one_letter_code
_entity_poly.pdbx_strand_id
1 'polypeptide(L)'
;MAKKDGVNGKGGQFSGTPADRLVRLWRNNDERFGALLDEVLDGNRQGVIEAALGKLREEEGYDFMDEVEAFSETAQSTDEHGDPTLSTLFWVALEVEGRLDEPPSVDAIERALDSAGLLEKAADMRLLPLWLDPEPLSYLEAADRRTLLRRLIDSPEAAEAFVREQDLVAPPDDTGTRLVGVVGLVIEEDAEQEGEAMPDPLNLGFSGEGEEPEIDPIEQERIRQSMAAFAEAVASADPRVKRCEPVGGLNDLLDFTAEGVWPDDVGASFDEVNDFLDIAGNETGDGVLDVTAEQTPEGLQVRAYNSDGVLLDERSFDLTGDRAEEALALMKRRCRRVSEG
;
A
#
# COMPACT_ATOMS: atom_id res chain seq x y z
N MET A 1 -32.21 58.81 18.63
CA MET A 1 -31.41 57.66 19.12
C MET A 1 -32.18 56.40 18.77
N ALA A 2 -31.71 55.42 18.02
CA ALA A 2 -30.54 55.28 17.15
C ALA A 2 -30.96 54.29 16.04
N LYS A 3 -30.58 54.59 14.78
CA LYS A 3 -30.67 53.65 13.65
C LYS A 3 -29.73 52.49 13.93
N LYS A 4 -30.22 51.26 13.76
CA LYS A 4 -29.40 50.05 13.77
C LYS A 4 -29.05 49.77 12.31
N ASP A 5 -27.90 50.26 11.88
CA ASP A 5 -27.36 49.98 10.56
C ASP A 5 -26.99 48.49 10.49
N GLY A 6 -27.62 47.80 9.53
CA GLY A 6 -27.23 46.48 9.12
C GLY A 6 -25.88 46.56 8.42
N VAL A 7 -24.86 45.97 9.04
CA VAL A 7 -23.60 45.66 8.37
C VAL A 7 -23.83 44.35 7.63
N ASN A 8 -24.28 44.46 6.39
CA ASN A 8 -24.09 43.43 5.38
C ASN A 8 -22.57 43.18 5.27
N GLY A 9 -22.11 42.05 5.79
CA GLY A 9 -20.79 41.53 5.54
C GLY A 9 -20.63 41.30 4.04
N LYS A 10 -19.99 42.26 3.36
CA LYS A 10 -19.48 42.08 2.00
C LYS A 10 -18.44 40.97 2.06
N GLY A 11 -18.66 39.91 1.29
CA GLY A 11 -17.63 38.90 1.00
C GLY A 11 -16.36 39.62 0.53
N GLY A 12 -15.31 39.49 1.32
CA GLY A 12 -13.99 39.97 0.95
C GLY A 12 -13.52 39.19 -0.26
N GLN A 13 -13.36 39.88 -1.39
CA GLN A 13 -12.65 39.37 -2.56
C GLN A 13 -11.19 39.18 -2.14
N PHE A 14 -10.81 37.95 -1.78
CA PHE A 14 -9.48 37.65 -1.27
C PHE A 14 -8.45 37.70 -2.40
N SER A 15 -7.43 38.54 -2.24
CA SER A 15 -6.28 38.66 -3.15
C SER A 15 -5.14 37.72 -2.69
N GLY A 16 -4.91 36.64 -3.43
CA GLY A 16 -3.81 35.69 -3.22
C GLY A 16 -3.76 34.69 -4.37
N THR A 17 -2.62 34.03 -4.58
CA THR A 17 -2.52 32.95 -5.58
C THR A 17 -3.37 31.74 -5.16
N PRO A 18 -3.75 30.83 -6.07
CA PRO A 18 -4.43 29.58 -5.71
C PRO A 18 -3.69 28.81 -4.61
N ALA A 19 -2.35 28.75 -4.65
CA ALA A 19 -1.51 28.14 -3.63
C ALA A 19 -1.65 28.83 -2.25
N ASP A 20 -1.66 30.17 -2.20
CA ASP A 20 -1.90 30.90 -0.93
C ASP A 20 -3.27 30.58 -0.32
N ARG A 21 -4.27 30.34 -1.18
CA ARG A 21 -5.62 29.99 -0.74
C ARG A 21 -5.67 28.56 -0.21
N LEU A 22 -5.06 27.60 -0.89
CA LEU A 22 -4.96 26.20 -0.43
C LEU A 22 -4.34 26.13 0.96
N VAL A 23 -3.10 26.63 1.11
CA VAL A 23 -2.37 26.61 2.39
C VAL A 23 -3.16 27.26 3.52
N ARG A 24 -3.84 28.37 3.22
CA ARG A 24 -4.64 29.06 4.23
C ARG A 24 -5.90 28.27 4.61
N LEU A 25 -6.60 27.67 3.65
CA LEU A 25 -7.81 26.89 3.94
C LEU A 25 -7.43 25.65 4.76
N TRP A 26 -6.37 24.95 4.34
CA TRP A 26 -5.80 23.79 5.02
C TRP A 26 -5.44 24.11 6.48
N ARG A 27 -4.58 25.11 6.75
CA ARG A 27 -4.21 25.51 8.12
C ARG A 27 -5.37 25.93 9.03
N ASN A 28 -6.52 26.29 8.47
CA ASN A 28 -7.70 26.68 9.23
C ASN A 28 -8.73 25.55 9.35
N ASN A 29 -8.42 24.34 8.85
CA ASN A 29 -9.32 23.20 8.72
C ASN A 29 -10.68 23.63 8.12
N ASP A 30 -10.60 24.42 7.05
CA ASP A 30 -11.77 25.02 6.41
C ASP A 30 -12.38 24.04 5.41
N GLU A 31 -13.68 23.76 5.52
CA GLU A 31 -14.44 22.82 4.65
C GLU A 31 -14.26 23.07 3.14
N ARG A 32 -13.89 24.29 2.75
CA ARG A 32 -13.66 24.65 1.34
C ARG A 32 -12.30 24.20 0.81
N PHE A 33 -11.44 23.66 1.66
CA PHE A 33 -10.14 23.13 1.26
C PHE A 33 -10.30 22.03 0.22
N GLY A 34 -11.07 20.99 0.52
CA GLY A 34 -11.30 19.86 -0.38
C GLY A 34 -11.83 20.29 -1.74
N ALA A 35 -12.86 21.14 -1.77
CA ALA A 35 -13.43 21.64 -3.02
C ALA A 35 -12.42 22.44 -3.89
N LEU A 36 -11.51 23.20 -3.26
CA LEU A 36 -10.45 23.91 -4.00
C LEU A 36 -9.36 22.94 -4.48
N LEU A 37 -9.02 21.94 -3.67
CA LEU A 37 -8.05 20.91 -4.02
C LEU A 37 -8.54 20.06 -5.19
N ASP A 38 -9.81 19.63 -5.16
CA ASP A 38 -10.48 18.97 -6.28
C ASP A 38 -10.39 19.82 -7.56
N GLU A 39 -10.69 21.12 -7.49
CA GLU A 39 -10.57 22.02 -8.65
C GLU A 39 -9.12 22.08 -9.17
N VAL A 40 -8.13 22.00 -8.28
CA VAL A 40 -6.70 22.03 -8.63
C VAL A 40 -6.26 20.73 -9.29
N LEU A 41 -6.63 19.59 -8.73
CA LEU A 41 -6.32 18.26 -9.23
C LEU A 41 -7.05 17.98 -10.56
N ASP A 42 -8.36 18.23 -10.65
CA ASP A 42 -9.15 18.06 -11.88
C ASP A 42 -8.71 19.01 -13.00
N GLY A 43 -8.09 20.14 -12.64
CA GLY A 43 -7.49 21.07 -13.60
C GLY A 43 -6.11 20.67 -14.10
N ASN A 44 -5.56 19.54 -13.64
CA ASN A 44 -4.17 19.11 -13.80
C ASN A 44 -3.17 20.25 -13.51
N ARG A 45 -3.30 20.89 -12.33
CA ARG A 45 -2.52 22.06 -11.94
C ARG A 45 -1.46 21.73 -10.88
N GLN A 46 -0.61 20.73 -11.13
CA GLN A 46 0.43 20.30 -10.16
C GLN A 46 1.26 21.47 -9.61
N GLY A 47 1.69 22.41 -10.46
CA GLY A 47 2.49 23.57 -10.01
C GLY A 47 1.81 24.45 -8.95
N VAL A 48 0.49 24.34 -8.75
CA VAL A 48 -0.21 24.99 -7.62
C VAL A 48 0.03 24.25 -6.30
N ILE A 49 0.09 22.91 -6.34
CA ILE A 49 0.38 22.04 -5.19
C ILE A 49 1.83 22.23 -4.77
N GLU A 50 2.79 22.20 -5.70
CA GLU A 50 4.20 22.46 -5.42
C GLU A 50 4.42 23.85 -4.81
N ALA A 51 3.74 24.87 -5.35
CA ALA A 51 3.80 26.22 -4.83
C ALA A 51 3.14 26.37 -3.45
N ALA A 52 2.17 25.51 -3.11
CA ALA A 52 1.58 25.43 -1.78
C ALA A 52 2.56 24.77 -0.81
N LEU A 53 3.13 23.63 -1.18
CA LEU A 53 4.13 22.89 -0.40
C LEU A 53 5.34 23.78 -0.05
N GLY A 54 5.85 24.54 -1.02
CA GLY A 54 6.96 25.49 -0.80
C GLY A 54 6.67 26.65 0.19
N LYS A 55 5.43 26.78 0.69
CA LYS A 55 5.02 27.77 1.70
C LYS A 55 4.77 27.15 3.08
N LEU A 56 4.76 25.83 3.16
CA LEU A 56 4.58 25.07 4.39
C LEU A 56 5.94 24.89 5.08
N ARG A 57 5.91 24.67 6.39
CA ARG A 57 7.06 24.13 7.11
C ARG A 57 7.22 22.66 6.73
N GLU A 58 8.38 22.10 6.97
CA GLU A 58 8.65 20.68 6.67
C GLU A 58 7.66 19.74 7.35
N GLU A 59 7.43 19.91 8.66
CA GLU A 59 6.44 19.13 9.43
C GLU A 59 5.02 19.29 8.87
N GLU A 60 4.60 20.52 8.51
CA GLU A 60 3.28 20.77 7.90
C GLU A 60 3.19 20.22 6.46
N GLY A 61 4.33 19.98 5.82
CA GLY A 61 4.40 19.54 4.44
C GLY A 61 4.00 18.08 4.27
N TYR A 62 4.33 17.23 5.25
CA TYR A 62 3.93 15.82 5.26
C TYR A 62 2.41 15.69 5.40
N ASP A 63 1.83 16.24 6.47
CA ASP A 63 0.37 16.23 6.69
C ASP A 63 -0.43 16.78 5.49
N PHE A 64 0.08 17.85 4.86
CA PHE A 64 -0.57 18.42 3.68
C PHE A 64 -0.48 17.50 2.46
N MET A 65 0.66 16.82 2.28
CA MET A 65 0.82 15.87 1.18
C MET A 65 -0.07 14.66 1.36
N ASP A 66 -0.21 14.13 2.58
CA ASP A 66 -1.11 13.01 2.86
C ASP A 66 -2.56 13.33 2.44
N GLU A 67 -3.06 14.54 2.76
CA GLU A 67 -4.36 15.00 2.27
C GLU A 67 -4.40 15.15 0.74
N VAL A 68 -3.34 15.68 0.12
CA VAL A 68 -3.27 15.80 -1.35
C VAL A 68 -3.33 14.43 -2.02
N GLU A 69 -2.69 13.43 -1.46
CA GLU A 69 -2.63 12.07 -1.97
C GLU A 69 -3.98 11.38 -1.87
N ALA A 70 -4.63 11.48 -0.71
CA ALA A 70 -5.99 10.98 -0.51
C ALA A 70 -6.98 11.57 -1.54
N PHE A 71 -6.93 12.88 -1.77
CA PHE A 71 -7.79 13.54 -2.77
C PHE A 71 -7.39 13.25 -4.22
N SER A 72 -6.14 12.86 -4.47
CA SER A 72 -5.68 12.49 -5.80
C SER A 72 -6.18 11.13 -6.25
N GLU A 73 -6.45 10.24 -5.29
CA GLU A 73 -6.87 8.85 -5.52
C GLU A 73 -8.36 8.63 -5.23
N THR A 74 -9.07 9.65 -4.74
CA THR A 74 -10.52 9.63 -4.51
C THR A 74 -11.24 10.68 -5.34
N ALA A 75 -12.50 10.46 -5.69
CA ALA A 75 -13.35 11.44 -6.36
C ALA A 75 -14.82 11.24 -6.01
N GLN A 76 -15.46 12.32 -5.55
CA GLN A 76 -16.92 12.32 -5.35
C GLN A 76 -17.64 12.56 -6.68
N SER A 77 -18.75 11.86 -6.84
CA SER A 77 -19.64 11.96 -7.99
C SER A 77 -21.09 11.67 -7.58
N THR A 78 -22.00 11.67 -8.55
CA THR A 78 -23.37 11.21 -8.36
C THR A 78 -23.69 10.16 -9.40
N ASP A 79 -24.41 9.13 -9.01
CA ASP A 79 -24.87 8.08 -9.91
C ASP A 79 -25.98 8.57 -10.87
N GLU A 80 -26.59 7.64 -11.62
CA GLU A 80 -27.69 7.94 -12.54
C GLU A 80 -29.00 8.35 -11.84
N HIS A 81 -29.15 8.05 -10.54
CA HIS A 81 -30.29 8.44 -9.71
C HIS A 81 -30.07 9.75 -8.96
N GLY A 82 -28.85 10.27 -8.96
CA GLY A 82 -28.43 11.49 -8.27
C GLY A 82 -27.97 11.24 -6.83
N ASP A 83 -27.76 9.98 -6.45
CA ASP A 83 -27.22 9.57 -5.17
C ASP A 83 -25.69 9.75 -5.16
N PRO A 84 -25.11 10.20 -4.03
CA PRO A 84 -23.68 10.45 -3.95
C PRO A 84 -22.89 9.14 -3.98
N THR A 85 -21.85 9.13 -4.80
CA THR A 85 -20.92 8.01 -4.95
C THR A 85 -19.49 8.47 -4.72
N LEU A 86 -18.68 7.61 -4.10
CA LEU A 86 -17.25 7.80 -3.94
C LEU A 86 -16.51 6.82 -4.85
N SER A 87 -15.59 7.33 -5.67
CA SER A 87 -14.72 6.53 -6.51
C SER A 87 -13.30 6.58 -5.94
N THR A 88 -12.70 5.42 -5.68
CA THR A 88 -11.35 5.32 -5.08
C THR A 88 -10.47 4.42 -5.94
N LEU A 89 -9.25 4.86 -6.26
CA LEU A 89 -8.24 4.01 -6.87
C LEU A 89 -7.74 2.98 -5.83
N PHE A 90 -7.48 1.77 -6.29
CA PHE A 90 -6.76 0.76 -5.53
C PHE A 90 -5.74 0.09 -6.44
N TRP A 91 -4.76 -0.57 -5.84
CA TRP A 91 -3.68 -1.22 -6.58
C TRP A 91 -3.57 -2.68 -6.18
N VAL A 92 -2.97 -3.47 -7.06
CA VAL A 92 -2.60 -4.85 -6.79
C VAL A 92 -1.14 -5.01 -7.16
N ALA A 93 -0.31 -5.40 -6.20
CA ALA A 93 1.08 -5.75 -6.41
C ALA A 93 1.17 -7.23 -6.82
N LEU A 94 1.89 -7.52 -7.91
CA LEU A 94 2.07 -8.89 -8.39
C LEU A 94 3.55 -9.18 -8.62
N GLU A 95 4.00 -10.33 -8.11
CA GLU A 95 5.27 -10.93 -8.52
C GLU A 95 5.00 -11.91 -9.66
N VAL A 96 5.55 -11.62 -10.85
CA VAL A 96 5.30 -12.38 -12.07
C VAL A 96 6.61 -12.95 -12.61
N GLU A 97 6.60 -14.24 -12.96
CA GLU A 97 7.73 -14.93 -13.59
C GLU A 97 7.52 -15.10 -15.10
N GLY A 98 8.50 -14.63 -15.87
CA GLY A 98 8.53 -14.79 -17.31
C GLY A 98 8.05 -13.54 -18.05
N ARG A 99 7.30 -13.74 -19.13
CA ARG A 99 6.91 -12.67 -20.06
C ARG A 99 5.70 -11.91 -19.54
N LEU A 100 5.74 -10.58 -19.68
CA LEU A 100 4.66 -9.66 -19.36
C LEU A 100 3.87 -9.28 -20.62
N ASP A 101 3.33 -10.27 -21.34
CA ASP A 101 2.53 -9.99 -22.54
C ASP A 101 1.12 -9.50 -22.19
N GLU A 102 0.20 -10.39 -21.81
CA GLU A 102 -1.17 -10.03 -21.41
C GLU A 102 -1.37 -10.38 -19.93
N PRO A 103 -1.93 -9.50 -19.10
CA PRO A 103 -2.24 -9.83 -17.71
C PRO A 103 -3.39 -10.83 -17.57
N PRO A 104 -3.64 -11.36 -16.36
CA PRO A 104 -4.87 -12.05 -16.07
C PRO A 104 -6.07 -11.21 -16.52
N SER A 105 -7.08 -11.87 -17.09
CA SER A 105 -8.31 -11.19 -17.53
C SER A 105 -8.95 -10.45 -16.35
N VAL A 106 -9.51 -9.27 -16.60
CA VAL A 106 -10.30 -8.49 -15.62
C VAL A 106 -11.29 -9.39 -14.88
N ASP A 107 -12.13 -10.13 -15.61
CA ASP A 107 -13.11 -11.07 -15.04
C ASP A 107 -12.52 -12.09 -14.04
N ALA A 108 -11.24 -12.44 -14.15
CA ALA A 108 -10.59 -13.36 -13.21
C ALA A 108 -10.20 -12.65 -11.91
N ILE A 109 -9.65 -11.44 -12.01
CA ILE A 109 -9.26 -10.63 -10.85
C ILE A 109 -10.52 -10.16 -10.10
N GLU A 110 -11.55 -9.69 -10.81
CA GLU A 110 -12.81 -9.25 -10.20
C GLU A 110 -13.49 -10.39 -9.44
N ARG A 111 -13.63 -11.56 -10.08
CA ARG A 111 -14.18 -12.75 -9.41
C ARG A 111 -13.35 -13.19 -8.21
N ALA A 112 -12.03 -13.02 -8.25
CA ALA A 112 -11.16 -13.32 -7.13
C ALA A 112 -11.45 -12.37 -5.95
N LEU A 113 -11.49 -11.06 -6.20
CA LEU A 113 -11.82 -10.03 -5.19
C LEU A 113 -13.21 -10.24 -4.58
N ASP A 114 -14.21 -10.49 -5.42
CA ASP A 114 -15.58 -10.78 -4.98
C ASP A 114 -15.64 -12.04 -4.13
N SER A 115 -14.96 -13.12 -4.55
CA SER A 115 -14.97 -14.39 -3.82
C SER A 115 -14.22 -14.33 -2.49
N ALA A 116 -13.22 -13.44 -2.40
CA ALA A 116 -12.48 -13.17 -1.18
C ALA A 116 -13.28 -12.30 -0.20
N GLY A 117 -14.34 -11.62 -0.65
CA GLY A 117 -15.13 -10.73 0.20
C GLY A 117 -14.34 -9.51 0.68
N LEU A 118 -13.42 -9.01 -0.16
CA LEU A 118 -12.62 -7.80 0.14
C LEU A 118 -13.37 -6.51 -0.21
N LEU A 119 -14.47 -6.60 -0.97
CA LEU A 119 -15.21 -5.45 -1.52
C LEU A 119 -16.66 -5.40 -1.02
N GLU A 120 -16.88 -5.44 0.30
CA GLU A 120 -18.23 -5.56 0.88
C GLU A 120 -19.17 -4.38 0.57
N LYS A 121 -18.61 -3.17 0.37
CA LYS A 121 -19.35 -1.92 0.12
C LYS A 121 -19.31 -1.47 -1.35
N ALA A 122 -18.61 -2.21 -2.21
CA ALA A 122 -18.47 -1.84 -3.61
C ALA A 122 -19.80 -2.01 -4.37
N ALA A 123 -20.27 -0.93 -5.00
CA ALA A 123 -21.39 -0.96 -5.93
C ALA A 123 -20.93 -1.34 -7.34
N ASP A 124 -19.75 -0.88 -7.75
CA ASP A 124 -19.13 -1.19 -9.04
C ASP A 124 -17.60 -1.24 -8.88
N MET A 125 -16.93 -1.98 -9.76
CA MET A 125 -15.48 -2.09 -9.83
C MET A 125 -15.03 -2.04 -11.28
N ARG A 126 -13.88 -1.40 -11.51
CA ARG A 126 -13.24 -1.36 -12.83
C ARG A 126 -11.76 -1.57 -12.70
N LEU A 127 -11.22 -2.52 -13.45
CA LEU A 127 -9.78 -2.77 -13.50
C LEU A 127 -9.20 -2.37 -14.86
N LEU A 128 -7.96 -1.89 -14.84
CA LEU A 128 -7.17 -1.69 -16.04
C LEU A 128 -6.24 -2.91 -16.22
N PRO A 129 -6.51 -3.81 -17.19
CA PRO A 129 -5.73 -5.03 -17.40
C PRO A 129 -4.44 -4.72 -18.14
N LEU A 130 -3.54 -3.98 -17.49
CA LEU A 130 -2.18 -3.72 -17.97
C LEU A 130 -1.20 -4.03 -16.84
N TRP A 131 -0.06 -4.62 -17.19
CA TRP A 131 1.09 -4.68 -16.29
C TRP A 131 1.70 -3.29 -16.20
N LEU A 132 1.63 -2.67 -15.03
CA LEU A 132 2.21 -1.35 -14.77
C LEU A 132 3.56 -1.51 -14.09
N ASP A 133 4.53 -0.71 -14.52
CA ASP A 133 5.88 -0.72 -13.95
C ASP A 133 5.96 0.22 -12.74
N PRO A 134 6.28 -0.29 -11.54
CA PRO A 134 6.42 0.54 -10.34
C PRO A 134 7.42 1.70 -10.48
N GLU A 135 8.49 1.54 -11.28
CA GLU A 135 9.51 2.59 -11.43
C GLU A 135 8.92 3.86 -12.09
N PRO A 136 8.32 3.81 -13.29
CA PRO A 136 7.56 4.93 -13.85
C PRO A 136 6.43 5.44 -12.95
N LEU A 137 5.71 4.56 -12.26
CA LEU A 137 4.63 4.95 -11.36
C LEU A 137 5.12 5.84 -10.20
N SER A 138 6.35 5.64 -9.72
CA SER A 138 6.95 6.48 -8.67
C SER A 138 7.11 7.95 -9.03
N TYR A 139 7.01 8.29 -10.33
CA TYR A 139 7.08 9.66 -10.82
C TYR A 139 5.69 10.27 -11.06
N LEU A 140 4.60 9.54 -10.80
CA LEU A 140 3.25 10.08 -10.97
C LEU A 140 2.94 11.11 -9.88
N GLU A 141 2.74 12.33 -10.33
CA GLU A 141 2.32 13.42 -9.47
C GLU A 141 0.84 13.29 -9.09
N ALA A 142 0.42 13.95 -8.01
CA ALA A 142 -0.96 13.91 -7.53
C ALA A 142 -1.99 14.29 -8.62
N ALA A 143 -1.65 15.27 -9.46
CA ALA A 143 -2.51 15.67 -10.57
C ALA A 143 -2.62 14.60 -11.68
N ASP A 144 -1.56 13.82 -11.91
CA ASP A 144 -1.57 12.70 -12.85
C ASP A 144 -2.36 11.51 -12.31
N ARG A 145 -2.23 11.22 -11.00
CA ARG A 145 -3.06 10.24 -10.29
C ARG A 145 -4.55 10.58 -10.39
N ARG A 146 -4.91 11.86 -10.17
CA ARG A 146 -6.29 12.33 -10.37
C ARG A 146 -6.73 12.18 -11.82
N THR A 147 -5.85 12.44 -12.77
CA THR A 147 -6.15 12.25 -14.18
C THR A 147 -6.43 10.78 -14.48
N LEU A 148 -5.59 9.84 -14.00
CA LEU A 148 -5.80 8.41 -14.14
C LEU A 148 -7.16 7.98 -13.54
N LEU A 149 -7.48 8.43 -12.33
CA LEU A 149 -8.77 8.19 -11.68
C LEU A 149 -9.94 8.64 -12.55
N ARG A 150 -9.92 9.89 -13.02
CA ARG A 150 -10.98 10.43 -13.89
C ARG A 150 -11.10 9.65 -15.20
N ARG A 151 -9.97 9.22 -15.79
CA ARG A 151 -9.97 8.40 -17.01
C ARG A 151 -10.59 7.04 -16.77
N LEU A 152 -10.33 6.39 -15.63
CA LEU A 152 -10.89 5.09 -15.29
C LEU A 152 -12.40 5.18 -14.95
N ILE A 153 -12.83 6.30 -14.35
CA ILE A 153 -14.25 6.66 -14.20
C ILE A 153 -14.92 6.87 -15.56
N ASP A 154 -14.22 7.45 -16.54
CA ASP A 154 -14.77 7.64 -17.88
C ASP A 154 -14.87 6.30 -18.65
N SER A 155 -13.76 5.56 -18.78
CA SER A 155 -13.69 4.23 -19.42
C SER A 155 -12.29 3.59 -19.28
N PRO A 156 -12.19 2.24 -19.24
CA PRO A 156 -10.90 1.54 -19.27
C PRO A 156 -10.02 1.94 -20.46
N GLU A 157 -10.59 2.20 -21.64
CA GLU A 157 -9.85 2.60 -22.84
C GLU A 157 -9.22 4.00 -22.70
N ALA A 158 -9.90 4.92 -22.02
CA ALA A 158 -9.36 6.25 -21.75
C ALA A 158 -8.20 6.19 -20.75
N ALA A 159 -8.29 5.31 -19.75
CA ALA A 159 -7.20 5.05 -18.82
C ALA A 159 -6.01 4.38 -19.52
N GLU A 160 -6.25 3.34 -20.33
CA GLU A 160 -5.20 2.69 -21.13
C GLU A 160 -4.43 3.69 -22.00
N ALA A 161 -5.15 4.59 -22.69
CA ALA A 161 -4.52 5.60 -23.53
C ALA A 161 -3.59 6.52 -22.71
N PHE A 162 -4.03 6.96 -21.53
CA PHE A 162 -3.23 7.78 -20.62
C PHE A 162 -1.98 7.04 -20.14
N VAL A 163 -2.15 5.81 -19.67
CA VAL A 163 -1.05 4.99 -19.12
C VAL A 163 0.01 4.70 -20.18
N ARG A 164 -0.41 4.48 -21.43
CA ARG A 164 0.52 4.32 -22.56
C ARG A 164 1.20 5.63 -22.97
N GLU A 165 0.51 6.77 -22.90
CA GLU A 165 1.09 8.09 -23.18
C GLU A 165 2.17 8.46 -22.15
N GLN A 166 1.97 8.05 -20.90
CA GLN A 166 2.88 8.27 -19.78
C GLN A 166 3.98 7.20 -19.65
N ASP A 167 4.05 6.24 -20.58
CA ASP A 167 5.06 5.15 -20.59
C ASP A 167 5.09 4.31 -19.29
N LEU A 168 3.91 4.09 -18.69
CA LEU A 168 3.79 3.37 -17.41
C LEU A 168 3.65 1.85 -17.57
N VAL A 169 3.49 1.36 -18.81
CA VAL A 169 3.29 -0.06 -19.08
C VAL A 169 4.62 -0.80 -19.00
N ALA A 170 4.66 -1.84 -18.19
CA ALA A 170 5.84 -2.67 -18.04
C ALA A 170 6.23 -3.31 -19.39
N PRO A 171 7.53 -3.29 -19.75
CA PRO A 171 7.98 -3.86 -21.00
C PRO A 171 7.76 -5.38 -21.01
N PRO A 172 7.32 -5.98 -22.14
CA PRO A 172 6.97 -7.40 -22.23
C PRO A 172 8.18 -8.36 -22.19
N ASP A 173 9.39 -7.84 -21.99
CA ASP A 173 10.63 -8.55 -22.26
C ASP A 173 10.92 -9.69 -21.28
N ASP A 174 11.42 -10.77 -21.87
CA ASP A 174 11.63 -12.08 -21.28
C ASP A 174 12.98 -12.15 -20.58
N THR A 175 13.01 -11.98 -19.26
CA THR A 175 14.05 -12.54 -18.38
C THR A 175 13.70 -12.30 -16.89
N GLY A 176 13.22 -13.33 -16.21
CA GLY A 176 13.21 -13.39 -14.73
C GLY A 176 11.88 -13.07 -14.05
N THR A 177 11.95 -12.96 -12.73
CA THR A 177 10.84 -12.56 -11.86
C THR A 177 10.79 -11.03 -11.78
N ARG A 178 9.61 -10.43 -11.87
CA ARG A 178 9.40 -8.98 -11.78
C ARG A 178 8.23 -8.63 -10.87
N LEU A 179 8.31 -7.47 -10.23
CA LEU A 179 7.19 -6.85 -9.54
C LEU A 179 6.49 -5.88 -10.50
N VAL A 180 5.17 -6.00 -10.58
CA VAL A 180 4.30 -5.16 -11.42
C VAL A 180 3.04 -4.79 -10.66
N GLY A 181 2.44 -3.66 -11.03
CA GLY A 181 1.15 -3.22 -10.51
C GLY A 181 0.02 -3.49 -11.48
N VAL A 182 -1.18 -3.72 -10.97
CA VAL A 182 -2.45 -3.56 -11.69
C VAL A 182 -3.27 -2.53 -10.93
N VAL A 183 -3.85 -1.55 -11.64
CA VAL A 183 -4.68 -0.51 -11.03
C VAL A 183 -6.16 -0.82 -11.22
N GLY A 184 -6.92 -0.57 -10.17
CA GLY A 184 -8.37 -0.63 -10.16
C GLY A 184 -9.02 0.63 -9.62
N LEU A 185 -10.32 0.68 -9.81
CA LEU A 185 -11.23 1.66 -9.27
C LEU A 185 -12.36 0.90 -8.60
N VAL A 186 -12.68 1.28 -7.36
CA VAL A 186 -13.95 0.89 -6.74
C VAL A 186 -14.89 2.09 -6.70
N ILE A 187 -16.18 1.83 -6.83
CA ILE A 187 -17.24 2.82 -6.67
C ILE A 187 -18.13 2.35 -5.52
N GLU A 188 -18.24 3.15 -4.47
CA GLU A 188 -19.06 2.86 -3.30
C GLU A 188 -20.33 3.73 -3.30
N GLU A 189 -21.48 3.08 -3.06
CA GLU A 189 -22.75 3.72 -2.78
C GLU A 189 -22.84 4.02 -1.27
N ASP A 190 -23.45 5.16 -0.92
CA ASP A 190 -23.64 5.58 0.48
C ASP A 190 -22.34 6.01 1.20
N ALA A 191 -21.66 7.01 0.63
CA ALA A 191 -20.57 7.74 1.28
C ALA A 191 -21.08 8.62 2.46
N GLU A 192 -21.95 8.10 3.31
CA GLU A 192 -22.23 8.73 4.60
C GLU A 192 -20.89 8.91 5.32
N GLN A 193 -20.59 10.17 5.66
CA GLN A 193 -19.35 10.63 6.28
C GLN A 193 -19.13 9.97 7.65
N GLU A 194 -18.70 8.70 7.67
CA GLU A 194 -18.18 8.04 8.86
C GLU A 194 -16.75 8.54 9.12
N GLY A 195 -16.66 9.75 9.68
CA GLY A 195 -15.42 10.30 10.24
C GLY A 195 -14.43 10.86 9.22
N GLU A 196 -13.57 11.76 9.68
CA GLU A 196 -12.47 12.37 8.92
C GLU A 196 -11.34 11.36 8.56
N ALA A 197 -11.66 10.07 8.46
CA ALA A 197 -10.72 9.01 8.13
C ALA A 197 -10.69 8.79 6.61
N MET A 198 -9.51 8.46 6.08
CA MET A 198 -9.35 8.11 4.67
C MET A 198 -10.28 6.94 4.29
N PRO A 199 -10.91 6.98 3.11
CA PRO A 199 -11.68 5.84 2.62
C PRO A 199 -10.72 4.68 2.31
N ASP A 200 -10.87 3.60 3.06
CA ASP A 200 -10.16 2.34 2.84
C ASP A 200 -11.14 1.32 2.24
N PRO A 201 -11.28 1.28 0.90
CA PRO A 201 -12.28 0.45 0.24
C PRO A 201 -12.04 -1.05 0.41
N LEU A 202 -10.82 -1.44 0.79
CA LEU A 202 -10.44 -2.83 1.03
C LEU A 202 -10.52 -3.20 2.51
N ASN A 203 -10.87 -2.25 3.39
CA ASN A 203 -10.97 -2.40 4.83
C ASN A 203 -9.71 -3.05 5.44
N LEU A 204 -8.54 -2.65 4.95
CA LEU A 204 -7.23 -3.16 5.36
C LEU A 204 -6.67 -2.44 6.60
N GLY A 205 -7.34 -1.40 7.09
CA GLY A 205 -7.02 -0.70 8.33
C GLY A 205 -6.19 0.58 8.16
N PHE A 206 -6.14 1.20 6.97
CA PHE A 206 -5.16 2.25 6.64
C PHE A 206 -5.55 3.69 7.03
N SER A 207 -6.49 3.90 7.96
CA SER A 207 -6.87 5.25 8.38
C SER A 207 -5.81 5.89 9.29
N GLY A 208 -5.24 7.01 8.86
CA GLY A 208 -4.12 7.73 9.48
C GLY A 208 -4.24 8.13 10.95
N GLU A 209 -3.10 8.59 11.49
CA GLU A 209 -2.76 8.82 12.90
C GLU A 209 -3.92 9.27 13.81
N GLY A 210 -4.59 8.30 14.42
CA GLY A 210 -5.46 8.50 15.56
C GLY A 210 -5.81 7.15 16.15
N GLU A 211 -5.00 6.69 17.12
CA GLU A 211 -5.10 5.37 17.79
C GLU A 211 -5.78 4.33 16.89
N GLU A 212 -5.02 3.72 15.96
CA GLU A 212 -5.48 2.57 15.16
C GLU A 212 -6.38 1.72 16.06
N PRO A 213 -7.70 1.64 15.81
CA PRO A 213 -8.51 0.73 16.58
C PRO A 213 -7.89 -0.64 16.33
N GLU A 214 -7.33 -1.27 17.38
CA GLU A 214 -6.79 -2.62 17.30
C GLU A 214 -7.83 -3.46 16.57
N ILE A 215 -7.55 -3.78 15.30
CA ILE A 215 -8.47 -4.57 14.48
C ILE A 215 -8.67 -5.86 15.27
N ASP A 216 -9.93 -6.22 15.51
CA ASP A 216 -10.27 -7.44 16.24
C ASP A 216 -9.44 -8.60 15.64
N PRO A 217 -8.69 -9.38 16.43
CA PRO A 217 -7.90 -10.50 15.90
C PRO A 217 -8.71 -11.45 15.01
N ILE A 218 -10.03 -11.55 15.22
CA ILE A 218 -10.94 -12.31 14.34
C ILE A 218 -11.04 -11.66 12.96
N GLU A 219 -11.13 -10.33 12.92
CA GLU A 219 -11.22 -9.55 11.69
C GLU A 219 -9.88 -9.52 10.95
N GLN A 220 -8.76 -9.42 11.68
CA GLN A 220 -7.42 -9.57 11.10
C GLN A 220 -7.25 -10.94 10.43
N GLU A 221 -7.66 -12.01 11.10
CA GLU A 221 -7.58 -13.37 10.53
C GLU A 221 -8.54 -13.54 9.35
N ARG A 222 -9.72 -12.91 9.37
CA ARG A 222 -10.65 -12.88 8.23
C ARG A 222 -9.99 -12.22 7.01
N ILE A 223 -9.45 -11.02 7.19
CA ILE A 223 -8.75 -10.27 6.12
C ILE A 223 -7.60 -11.09 5.58
N ARG A 224 -6.75 -11.66 6.44
CA ARG A 224 -5.63 -12.52 6.04
C ARG A 224 -6.08 -13.71 5.19
N GLN A 225 -7.17 -14.38 5.59
CA GLN A 225 -7.73 -15.50 4.83
C GLN A 225 -8.30 -15.04 3.47
N SER A 226 -8.97 -13.89 3.44
CA SER A 226 -9.49 -13.27 2.22
C SER A 226 -8.37 -12.92 1.25
N MET A 227 -7.28 -12.30 1.73
CA MET A 227 -6.11 -11.96 0.91
C MET A 227 -5.44 -13.22 0.34
N ALA A 228 -5.25 -14.26 1.16
CA ALA A 228 -4.72 -15.53 0.70
C ALA A 228 -5.60 -16.20 -0.38
N ALA A 229 -6.93 -16.18 -0.18
CA ALA A 229 -7.88 -16.72 -1.17
C ALA A 229 -7.86 -15.93 -2.48
N PHE A 230 -7.74 -14.60 -2.41
CA PHE A 230 -7.55 -13.74 -3.58
C PHE A 230 -6.26 -14.09 -4.33
N ALA A 231 -5.13 -14.18 -3.62
CA ALA A 231 -3.83 -14.50 -4.20
C ALA A 231 -3.85 -15.87 -4.90
N GLU A 232 -4.43 -16.90 -4.27
CA GLU A 232 -4.58 -18.24 -4.84
C GLU A 232 -5.44 -18.22 -6.12
N ALA A 233 -6.54 -17.46 -6.12
CA ALA A 233 -7.43 -17.35 -7.27
C ALA A 233 -6.75 -16.65 -8.47
N VAL A 234 -5.98 -15.58 -8.22
CA VAL A 234 -5.22 -14.90 -9.28
C VAL A 234 -4.11 -15.80 -9.82
N ALA A 235 -3.34 -16.46 -8.95
CA ALA A 235 -2.29 -17.41 -9.37
C ALA A 235 -2.86 -18.62 -10.13
N SER A 236 -4.09 -19.05 -9.81
CA SER A 236 -4.80 -20.10 -10.55
C SER A 236 -5.26 -19.63 -11.94
N ALA A 237 -5.55 -18.33 -12.10
CA ALA A 237 -5.95 -17.74 -13.38
C ALA A 237 -4.75 -17.50 -14.30
N ASP A 238 -3.59 -17.17 -13.74
CA ASP A 238 -2.33 -16.98 -14.47
C ASP A 238 -1.15 -17.63 -13.75
N PRO A 239 -0.60 -18.75 -14.27
CA PRO A 239 0.46 -19.49 -13.61
C PRO A 239 1.81 -18.75 -13.56
N ARG A 240 1.93 -17.59 -14.21
CA ARG A 240 3.11 -16.73 -14.10
C ARG A 240 3.09 -15.92 -12.81
N VAL A 241 1.92 -15.67 -12.23
CA VAL A 241 1.78 -14.94 -10.96
C VAL A 241 2.24 -15.87 -9.84
N LYS A 242 3.34 -15.51 -9.19
CA LYS A 242 3.90 -16.20 -8.02
C LYS A 242 3.23 -15.74 -6.74
N ARG A 243 3.06 -14.43 -6.60
CA ARG A 243 2.50 -13.77 -5.43
C ARG A 243 1.67 -12.56 -5.88
N CYS A 244 0.62 -12.25 -5.13
CA CYS A 244 -0.36 -11.23 -5.46
C CYS A 244 -0.91 -10.64 -4.17
N GLU A 245 -0.85 -9.32 -4.03
CA GLU A 245 -1.28 -8.60 -2.83
C GLU A 245 -2.10 -7.37 -3.25
N PRO A 246 -3.35 -7.23 -2.81
CA PRO A 246 -4.07 -5.97 -2.96
C PRO A 246 -3.46 -4.95 -2.00
N VAL A 247 -3.11 -3.78 -2.53
CA VAL A 247 -2.52 -2.67 -1.77
C VAL A 247 -3.42 -1.44 -1.92
N GLY A 248 -3.45 -0.60 -0.89
CA GLY A 248 -4.33 0.56 -0.83
C GLY A 248 -3.99 1.60 -1.91
N GLY A 249 -3.19 2.60 -1.52
CA GLY A 249 -2.82 3.70 -2.40
C GLY A 249 -1.58 3.41 -3.26
N LEU A 250 -1.25 4.36 -4.14
CA LEU A 250 -0.03 4.23 -4.95
C LEU A 250 1.23 4.21 -4.07
N ASN A 251 1.28 5.02 -3.01
CA ASN A 251 2.45 5.05 -2.13
C ASN A 251 2.67 3.70 -1.44
N ASP A 252 1.61 3.03 -0.99
CA ASP A 252 1.71 1.69 -0.41
C ASP A 252 2.29 0.68 -1.41
N LEU A 253 1.86 0.76 -2.68
CA LEU A 253 2.46 -0.05 -3.75
C LEU A 253 3.96 0.23 -3.89
N LEU A 254 4.36 1.51 -3.88
CA LEU A 254 5.75 1.90 -4.06
C LEU A 254 6.62 1.46 -2.88
N ASP A 255 6.16 1.68 -1.66
CA ASP A 255 6.83 1.22 -0.44
C ASP A 255 6.96 -0.31 -0.43
N PHE A 256 5.87 -1.02 -0.74
CA PHE A 256 5.88 -2.47 -0.89
C PHE A 256 6.91 -2.94 -1.92
N THR A 257 6.96 -2.30 -3.10
CA THR A 257 7.92 -2.68 -4.15
C THR A 257 9.37 -2.32 -3.82
N ALA A 258 9.59 -1.28 -3.02
CA ALA A 258 10.91 -0.86 -2.57
C ALA A 258 11.46 -1.77 -1.47
N GLU A 259 10.62 -2.15 -0.52
CA GLU A 259 10.97 -3.09 0.55
C GLU A 259 11.14 -4.51 0.01
N GLY A 260 10.29 -4.92 -0.93
CA GLY A 260 10.32 -6.24 -1.54
C GLY A 260 10.00 -7.37 -0.55
N VAL A 261 9.38 -7.04 0.58
CA VAL A 261 9.02 -7.96 1.64
C VAL A 261 7.54 -8.31 1.50
N TRP A 262 7.25 -9.58 1.22
CA TRP A 262 5.88 -10.06 1.20
C TRP A 262 5.39 -10.37 2.61
N PRO A 263 4.08 -10.29 2.92
CA PRO A 263 3.57 -10.60 4.26
C PRO A 263 3.96 -12.01 4.75
N ASP A 264 4.01 -12.99 3.83
CA ASP A 264 4.50 -14.35 4.10
C ASP A 264 6.00 -14.41 4.41
N ASP A 265 6.76 -13.39 4.03
CA ASP A 265 8.18 -13.21 4.36
C ASP A 265 8.35 -12.48 5.71
N VAL A 266 7.41 -11.61 6.11
CA VAL A 266 7.40 -10.91 7.42
C VAL A 266 7.24 -11.91 8.58
N GLY A 267 6.50 -13.01 8.37
CA GLY A 267 6.40 -14.12 9.32
C GLY A 267 7.62 -15.06 9.33
N ALA A 268 8.66 -14.79 8.55
CA ALA A 268 9.78 -15.72 8.34
C ALA A 268 11.12 -14.98 8.23
N SER A 269 11.51 -14.22 9.25
CA SER A 269 12.80 -13.52 9.25
C SER A 269 13.98 -14.48 9.48
N PHE A 270 14.41 -15.15 8.42
CA PHE A 270 15.76 -15.74 8.36
C PHE A 270 16.85 -14.70 8.66
N ASP A 271 16.55 -13.42 8.41
CA ASP A 271 17.40 -12.30 8.77
C ASP A 271 17.56 -12.17 10.29
N GLU A 272 16.53 -12.43 11.10
CA GLU A 272 16.69 -12.45 12.56
C GLU A 272 17.57 -13.62 13.03
N VAL A 273 17.47 -14.78 12.36
CA VAL A 273 18.38 -15.91 12.64
C VAL A 273 19.82 -15.54 12.25
N ASN A 274 20.02 -14.88 11.12
CA ASN A 274 21.34 -14.40 10.69
C ASN A 274 21.91 -13.36 11.66
N ASP A 275 21.11 -12.35 12.03
CA ASP A 275 21.49 -11.30 12.96
C ASP A 275 21.82 -11.88 14.34
N PHE A 276 21.01 -12.82 14.83
CA PHE A 276 21.30 -13.55 16.06
C PHE A 276 22.65 -14.27 15.99
N LEU A 277 22.94 -14.98 14.90
CA LEU A 277 24.22 -15.67 14.72
C LEU A 277 25.39 -14.69 14.55
N ASP A 278 25.18 -13.54 13.92
CA ASP A 278 26.22 -12.53 13.73
C ASP A 278 26.54 -11.78 15.04
N ILE A 279 25.51 -11.44 15.83
CA ILE A 279 25.68 -10.87 17.16
C ILE A 279 26.42 -11.86 18.06
N ALA A 280 25.94 -13.10 18.18
CA ALA A 280 26.59 -14.13 18.98
C ALA A 280 28.03 -14.41 18.50
N GLY A 281 28.26 -14.41 17.18
CA GLY A 281 29.56 -14.63 16.58
C GLY A 281 30.55 -13.52 16.93
N ASN A 282 30.10 -12.25 16.91
CA ASN A 282 30.91 -11.10 17.31
C ASN A 282 31.29 -11.10 18.80
N GLU A 283 30.51 -11.77 19.65
CA GLU A 283 30.86 -11.95 21.06
C GLU A 283 31.95 -13.01 21.28
N THR A 284 32.18 -13.87 20.28
CA THR A 284 33.32 -14.79 20.28
C THR A 284 34.58 -14.12 19.73
N GLY A 285 35.71 -14.30 20.39
CA GLY A 285 36.98 -13.73 19.93
C GLY A 285 37.51 -14.35 18.62
N ASP A 286 36.98 -15.51 18.22
CA ASP A 286 37.37 -16.28 17.03
C ASP A 286 36.27 -16.35 15.95
N GLY A 287 35.08 -15.80 16.21
CA GLY A 287 33.92 -15.88 15.29
C GLY A 287 33.30 -17.27 15.19
N VAL A 288 33.64 -18.20 16.10
CA VAL A 288 33.24 -19.60 16.01
C VAL A 288 32.10 -19.92 16.97
N LEU A 289 30.98 -20.34 16.41
CA LEU A 289 29.78 -20.73 17.16
C LEU A 289 29.50 -22.23 17.08
N ASP A 290 29.09 -22.78 18.23
CA ASP A 290 28.36 -24.05 18.31
C ASP A 290 26.90 -23.72 18.69
N VAL A 291 25.92 -24.34 18.04
CA VAL A 291 24.50 -24.04 18.24
C VAL A 291 23.72 -25.30 18.60
N THR A 292 22.72 -25.17 19.47
CA THR A 292 21.65 -26.18 19.60
C THR A 292 20.33 -25.58 19.14
N ALA A 293 19.58 -26.33 18.33
CA ALA A 293 18.29 -25.91 17.80
C ALA A 293 17.24 -26.98 18.08
N GLU A 294 16.11 -26.57 18.65
CA GLU A 294 15.00 -27.44 19.06
C GLU A 294 13.72 -26.92 18.44
N GLN A 295 13.00 -27.78 17.72
CA GLN A 295 11.68 -27.43 17.19
C GLN A 295 10.64 -27.57 18.29
N THR A 296 9.91 -26.50 18.56
CA THR A 296 8.83 -26.43 19.53
C THR A 296 7.50 -26.16 18.81
N PRO A 297 6.34 -26.37 19.46
CA PRO A 297 5.05 -26.00 18.88
C PRO A 297 4.91 -24.50 18.59
N GLU A 298 5.73 -23.66 19.21
CA GLU A 298 5.73 -22.19 19.11
C GLU A 298 6.86 -21.68 18.18
N GLY A 299 7.55 -22.57 17.47
CA GLY A 299 8.64 -22.22 16.55
C GLY A 299 9.99 -22.88 16.88
N LEU A 300 11.07 -22.32 16.35
CA LEU A 300 12.43 -22.84 16.48
C LEU A 300 13.15 -22.15 17.65
N GLN A 301 13.46 -22.91 18.69
CA GLN A 301 14.28 -22.44 19.80
C GLN A 301 15.76 -22.68 19.51
N VAL A 302 16.58 -21.64 19.61
CA VAL A 302 18.00 -21.68 19.26
C VAL A 302 18.85 -21.15 20.42
N ARG A 303 19.90 -21.89 20.76
CA ARG A 303 20.90 -21.51 21.77
C ARG A 303 22.29 -21.49 21.13
N ALA A 304 23.00 -20.38 21.28
CA ALA A 304 24.36 -20.20 20.75
C ALA A 304 25.40 -20.32 21.86
N TYR A 305 26.48 -21.03 21.57
CA TYR A 305 27.59 -21.31 22.47
C TYR A 305 28.92 -20.94 21.83
N ASN A 306 29.86 -20.50 22.64
CA ASN A 306 31.24 -20.33 22.19
C ASN A 306 31.98 -21.68 22.11
N SER A 307 33.22 -21.63 21.63
CA SER A 307 34.04 -22.83 21.42
C SER A 307 34.39 -23.62 22.68
N ASP A 308 34.26 -23.02 23.87
CA ASP A 308 34.45 -23.61 25.19
C ASP A 308 33.14 -24.18 25.80
N GLY A 309 32.01 -24.05 25.10
CA GLY A 309 30.70 -24.53 25.55
C GLY A 309 29.98 -23.59 26.52
N VAL A 310 30.37 -22.32 26.59
CA VAL A 310 29.65 -21.29 27.35
C VAL A 310 28.51 -20.76 26.50
N LEU A 311 27.31 -20.70 27.08
CA LEU A 311 26.13 -20.09 26.44
C LEU A 311 26.37 -18.59 26.26
N LEU A 312 26.19 -18.11 25.03
CA LEU A 312 26.26 -16.69 24.67
C LEU A 312 24.87 -16.09 24.70
N ASP A 313 23.93 -16.68 23.96
CA ASP A 313 22.56 -16.18 23.84
C ASP A 313 21.56 -17.32 23.52
N GLU A 314 20.28 -17.06 23.79
CA GLU A 314 19.15 -17.96 23.54
C GLU A 314 17.94 -17.16 23.04
N ARG A 315 17.35 -17.61 21.93
CA ARG A 315 16.20 -16.95 21.31
C ARG A 315 15.23 -17.97 20.71
N SER A 316 13.95 -17.63 20.73
CA SER A 316 12.90 -18.34 19.97
C SER A 316 12.57 -17.56 18.72
N PHE A 317 12.47 -18.27 17.59
CA PHE A 317 12.06 -17.73 16.30
C PHE A 317 10.74 -18.37 15.91
N ASP A 318 9.81 -17.58 15.37
CA ASP A 318 8.52 -18.09 14.88
C ASP A 318 8.71 -18.79 13.51
N LEU A 319 9.45 -19.90 13.51
CA LEU A 319 9.79 -20.69 12.33
C LEU A 319 9.32 -22.13 12.53
N THR A 320 8.42 -22.60 11.66
CA THR A 320 7.84 -23.95 11.72
C THR A 320 7.93 -24.67 10.37
N GLY A 321 7.77 -26.01 10.37
CA GLY A 321 7.74 -26.83 9.16
C GLY A 321 9.00 -26.71 8.29
N ASP A 322 8.82 -26.63 6.97
CA ASP A 322 9.91 -26.54 5.99
C ASP A 322 10.85 -25.34 6.25
N ARG A 323 10.35 -24.26 6.86
CA ARG A 323 11.16 -23.08 7.20
C ARG A 323 12.11 -23.33 8.37
N ALA A 324 11.68 -24.11 9.36
CA ALA A 324 12.56 -24.55 10.44
C ALA A 324 13.70 -25.45 9.89
N GLU A 325 13.41 -26.28 8.88
CA GLU A 325 14.43 -27.09 8.20
C GLU A 325 15.43 -26.24 7.41
N GLU A 326 14.96 -25.21 6.71
CA GLU A 326 15.81 -24.24 6.01
C GLU A 326 16.72 -23.47 6.99
N ALA A 327 16.20 -23.08 8.16
CA ALA A 327 16.95 -22.36 9.18
C ALA A 327 18.04 -23.25 9.80
N LEU A 328 17.71 -24.51 10.07
CA LEU A 328 18.67 -25.53 10.49
C LEU A 328 19.76 -25.75 9.44
N ALA A 329 19.40 -25.77 8.15
CA ALA A 329 20.37 -25.89 7.07
C ALA A 329 21.31 -24.68 6.99
N LEU A 330 20.80 -23.47 7.24
CA LEU A 330 21.60 -22.25 7.34
C LEU A 330 22.58 -22.31 8.53
N MET A 331 22.10 -22.67 9.72
CA MET A 331 22.95 -22.83 10.91
C MET A 331 24.05 -23.86 10.66
N LYS A 332 23.73 -25.00 10.00
CA LYS A 332 24.72 -26.05 9.66
C LYS A 332 25.83 -25.57 8.72
N ARG A 333 25.58 -24.52 7.92
CA ARG A 333 26.60 -23.91 7.05
C ARG A 333 27.48 -22.90 7.78
N ARG A 334 26.91 -22.13 8.72
CA ARG A 334 27.62 -21.02 9.40
C ARG A 334 28.32 -21.45 10.69
N CYS A 335 27.72 -22.35 11.44
CA CYS A 335 28.23 -22.76 12.75
C CYS A 335 29.18 -23.96 12.62
N ARG A 336 30.16 -24.05 13.51
CA ARG A 336 31.09 -25.18 13.55
C ARG A 336 30.39 -26.48 13.92
N ARG A 337 29.40 -26.40 14.81
CA ARG A 337 28.56 -27.53 15.22
C ARG A 337 27.13 -27.06 15.39
N VAL A 338 26.19 -27.87 14.90
CA VAL A 338 24.76 -27.73 15.18
C VAL A 338 24.27 -29.04 15.76
N SER A 339 23.61 -28.99 16.92
CA SER A 339 22.96 -30.14 17.53
C SER A 339 21.45 -29.93 17.51
N GLU A 340 20.72 -30.92 17.02
CA GLU A 340 19.26 -30.90 16.95
C GLU A 340 18.69 -31.57 18.22
N GLY A 341 17.71 -30.92 18.85
CA GLY A 341 17.02 -31.34 20.06
C GLY A 341 15.87 -32.30 19.82
#